data_AF-X1K0N5-F1
#
_entry.id   AF-X1K0N5-F1
#
_cell.length_a   1.000
_cell.length_b   1.000
_cell.length_c   1.000
_cell.angle_alpha   90.00
_cell.angle_beta   90.00
_cell.angle_gamma   90.00
#
_symmetry.space_group_name_H-M   'P 1'
#
loop_
_entity.id
_entity.type
_entity.pdbx_description
1 polymer ?
#
loop_
_entity_poly.entity_id
_entity_poly.type
_entity_poly.pdbx_seq_one_letter_code
_entity_poly.pdbx_strand_id
1 'polypeptide(L)'
;TDKIKFSDNVINFKPPWQRLSLRQAIKECSGIDFCEFPDADLLRAEMVKLKIEVDPQKDRGRLVDELISTFVEPNLIQPTFLLDYPVEMSPLAKGMMVSNKG
;
A
#
# COMPACT_ATOMS: atom_id res chain seq x y z
N THR A 1 29.41 6.28 7.65
CA THR A 1 28.64 5.38 8.52
C THR A 1 27.26 5.28 7.95
N ASP A 2 26.85 4.09 7.49
CA ASP A 2 25.58 3.91 6.76
C ASP A 2 24.46 3.38 7.66
N LYS A 3 24.76 3.18 8.96
CA LYS A 3 23.82 2.71 9.98
C LYS A 3 23.55 3.81 11.00
N ILE A 4 22.27 4.08 11.24
CA ILE A 4 21.82 5.09 12.22
C ILE A 4 20.84 4.40 13.17
N LYS A 5 20.98 4.64 14.47
CA LYS A 5 19.97 4.22 15.46
C LYS A 5 18.84 5.25 15.44
N PHE A 6 17.62 4.80 15.20
CA PHE A 6 16.40 5.61 15.23
C PHE A 6 15.35 4.88 16.05
N SER A 7 14.91 5.49 17.16
CA SER A 7 14.12 4.83 18.20
C SER A 7 14.79 3.52 18.64
N ASP A 8 14.09 2.39 18.61
CA ASP A 8 14.61 1.07 18.97
C ASP A 8 15.27 0.33 17.80
N ASN A 9 15.23 0.90 16.59
CA ASN A 9 15.71 0.25 15.38
C ASN A 9 17.09 0.76 14.95
N VAL A 10 17.87 -0.12 14.33
CA VAL A 10 19.08 0.26 13.60
C VAL A 10 18.76 0.25 12.11
N ILE A 11 18.70 1.44 11.52
CA ILE A 11 18.36 1.65 10.11
C ILE A 11 19.64 1.58 9.28
N ASN A 12 19.63 0.77 8.22
CA ASN A 12 20.76 0.64 7.29
C ASN A 12 20.42 1.34 5.97
N PHE A 13 21.13 2.42 5.67
CA PHE A 13 20.95 3.20 4.44
C PHE A 13 21.77 2.67 3.26
N LYS A 14 22.56 1.61 3.44
CA LYS A 14 23.35 1.02 2.37
C LYS A 14 22.43 0.45 1.27
N PRO A 15 22.53 0.89 0.01
CA PRO A 15 21.78 0.30 -1.10
C PRO A 15 22.25 -1.13 -1.42
N PRO A 16 21.43 -1.95 -2.10
CA PRO A 16 20.10 -1.62 -2.64
C PRO A 16 18.99 -1.66 -1.57
N TRP A 17 18.00 -0.78 -1.71
CA TRP A 17 16.80 -0.78 -0.89
C TRP A 17 15.75 -1.73 -1.44
N GLN A 18 14.93 -2.29 -0.55
CA GLN A 18 13.84 -3.19 -0.92
C GLN A 18 12.85 -2.45 -1.83
N ARG A 19 12.28 -3.15 -2.81
CA ARG A 19 11.19 -2.67 -3.65
C ARG A 19 10.02 -3.60 -3.46
N LEU A 20 8.85 -3.05 -3.15
CA LEU A 20 7.65 -3.81 -2.85
C LEU A 20 6.50 -3.26 -3.68
N SER A 21 5.72 -4.16 -4.30
CA SER A 21 4.48 -3.77 -4.96
C SER A 21 3.41 -3.54 -3.91
N LEU A 22 2.68 -2.44 -4.01
CA LEU A 22 1.63 -2.08 -3.06
C LEU A 22 0.54 -3.16 -2.96
N ARG A 23 0.10 -3.70 -4.10
CA ARG A 23 -0.88 -4.79 -4.15
C ARG A 23 -0.40 -6.01 -3.36
N GLN A 24 0.85 -6.40 -3.59
CA GLN A 24 1.41 -7.56 -2.90
C GLN A 24 1.56 -7.30 -1.40
N ALA A 25 2.03 -6.10 -1.01
CA ALA A 25 2.16 -5.71 0.39
C ALA A 25 0.83 -5.79 1.14
N ILE A 26 -0.23 -5.19 0.58
CA ILE A 26 -1.56 -5.22 1.21
C ILE A 26 -2.08 -6.66 1.26
N LYS A 27 -1.92 -7.44 0.19
CA LYS A 27 -2.40 -8.83 0.13
C LYS A 27 -1.70 -9.72 1.16
N GLU A 28 -0.39 -9.58 1.31
CA GLU A 28 0.39 -10.35 2.29
C GLU A 28 0.08 -9.95 3.74
N CYS A 29 -0.09 -8.66 4.02
CA CYS A 29 -0.28 -8.16 5.39
C CYS A 29 -1.73 -8.18 5.86
N SER A 30 -2.71 -7.96 4.98
CA SER A 30 -4.14 -7.91 5.32
C SER A 30 -4.95 -9.08 4.80
N GLY A 31 -4.46 -9.80 3.78
CA GLY A 31 -5.21 -10.83 3.07
C GLY A 31 -6.17 -10.29 2.00
N ILE A 32 -6.35 -8.96 1.90
CA ILE A 32 -7.22 -8.33 0.90
C ILE A 32 -6.43 -8.02 -0.37
N ASP A 33 -6.97 -8.44 -1.51
CA ASP A 33 -6.51 -7.98 -2.81
C ASP A 33 -7.42 -6.84 -3.30
N PHE A 34 -7.05 -5.59 -3.01
CA PHE A 34 -7.89 -4.43 -3.35
C PHE A 34 -8.13 -4.27 -4.87
N CYS A 35 -7.33 -4.92 -5.72
CA CYS A 35 -7.57 -4.93 -7.17
C CYS A 35 -8.76 -5.82 -7.57
N GLU A 36 -9.15 -6.78 -6.73
CA GLU A 36 -10.35 -7.61 -6.93
C GLU A 36 -11.65 -6.84 -6.57
N PHE A 37 -11.53 -5.69 -5.92
CA PHE A 37 -12.64 -4.84 -5.48
C PHE A 37 -12.53 -3.43 -6.10
N PRO A 38 -13.03 -3.23 -7.34
CA PRO A 38 -12.99 -1.95 -8.03
C PRO A 38 -14.02 -0.94 -7.48
N ASP A 39 -14.96 -1.38 -6.67
CA ASP A 39 -16.00 -0.56 -6.06
C ASP A 39 -15.70 -0.32 -4.56
N ALA A 40 -16.00 0.89 -4.08
CA ALA A 40 -15.72 1.28 -2.70
C ALA A 40 -16.54 0.47 -1.69
N ASP A 41 -17.81 0.18 -1.98
CA ASP A 41 -18.69 -0.54 -1.06
C ASP A 41 -18.30 -2.02 -0.97
N LEU A 42 -17.86 -2.62 -2.08
CA LEU A 42 -17.33 -3.98 -2.08
C LEU A 42 -16.03 -4.09 -1.26
N LEU A 43 -15.08 -3.16 -1.45
CA LEU A 43 -13.84 -3.13 -0.70
C LEU A 43 -14.11 -2.91 0.80
N ARG A 44 -15.02 -1.98 1.12
CA ARG A 44 -15.47 -1.70 2.49
C ARG A 44 -16.06 -2.95 3.15
N ALA A 45 -16.93 -3.67 2.45
CA ALA A 45 -17.52 -4.90 2.97
C ALA A 45 -16.45 -5.94 3.31
N GLU A 46 -15.39 -6.05 2.51
CA GLU A 46 -14.27 -6.96 2.79
C GLU A 46 -13.45 -6.50 4.00
N MET A 47 -13.17 -5.20 4.11
CA MET A 47 -12.46 -4.63 5.27
C MET A 47 -13.23 -4.84 6.58
N VAL A 48 -14.56 -4.73 6.56
CA VAL A 48 -15.40 -4.97 7.74
C VAL A 48 -15.34 -6.44 8.18
N LYS A 49 -15.15 -7.41 7.26
CA LYS A 49 -14.95 -8.83 7.64
C LYS A 49 -13.65 -9.03 8.43
N LEU A 50 -12.65 -8.18 8.20
CA LEU A 50 -11.41 -8.15 8.98
C LEU A 50 -11.52 -7.37 10.31
N LYS A 51 -12.74 -6.92 10.67
CA LYS A 51 -13.02 -6.10 11.86
C LYS A 51 -12.30 -4.74 11.85
N ILE A 52 -12.05 -4.20 10.66
CA ILE A 52 -11.57 -2.82 10.50
C ILE A 52 -12.79 -1.91 10.56
N GLU A 53 -12.76 -0.90 11.41
CA GLU A 53 -13.77 0.16 11.38
C GLU A 53 -13.48 1.07 10.20
N VAL A 54 -14.45 1.20 9.30
CA VAL A 54 -14.29 1.95 8.06
C VAL A 54 -15.41 2.97 7.93
N ASP A 55 -15.06 4.24 7.78
CA ASP A 55 -16.03 5.32 7.61
C ASP A 55 -16.82 5.17 6.30
N PRO A 56 -18.17 5.05 6.33
CA PRO A 56 -19.02 4.86 5.17
C PRO A 56 -18.89 5.94 4.08
N GLN A 57 -18.33 7.12 4.38
CA GLN A 57 -18.16 8.19 3.41
C GLN A 57 -16.83 8.14 2.64
N LYS A 58 -15.89 7.28 3.04
CA LYS A 58 -14.60 7.14 2.34
C LYS A 58 -14.80 6.56 0.94
N ASP A 59 -14.17 7.21 -0.04
CA ASP A 59 -14.02 6.68 -1.39
C ASP A 59 -12.99 5.52 -1.43
N ARG A 60 -12.92 4.81 -2.55
CA ARG A 60 -12.06 3.63 -2.70
C ARG A 60 -10.58 3.95 -2.45
N GLY A 61 -10.11 5.10 -2.91
CA GLY A 61 -8.73 5.54 -2.70
C GLY A 61 -8.40 5.68 -1.21
N ARG A 62 -9.31 6.29 -0.43
CA ARG A 62 -9.18 6.42 1.03
C ARG A 62 -9.25 5.07 1.75
N LEU A 63 -10.00 4.11 1.23
CA LEU A 63 -10.02 2.74 1.76
C LEU A 63 -8.68 2.02 1.55
N VAL A 64 -8.09 2.16 0.37
CA VAL A 64 -6.77 1.61 0.07
C VAL A 64 -5.70 2.28 0.93
N ASP A 65 -5.76 3.60 1.11
CA ASP A 65 -4.86 4.37 1.99
C ASP A 65 -4.89 3.83 3.44
N GLU A 66 -6.09 3.52 3.95
CA GLU A 66 -6.28 2.95 5.29
C GLU A 66 -5.71 1.54 5.41
N LEU A 67 -5.82 0.71 4.36
CA LEU A 67 -5.14 -0.59 4.32
C LEU A 67 -3.61 -0.45 4.37
N ILE A 68 -3.05 0.56 3.69
CA ILE A 68 -1.62 0.85 3.71
C ILE A 68 -1.17 1.21 5.12
N SER A 69 -1.83 2.20 5.72
CA SER A 69 -1.43 2.72 7.03
C SER A 69 -1.60 1.69 8.14
N THR A 70 -2.62 0.85 8.05
CA THR A 70 -2.91 -0.15 9.09
C THR A 70 -2.02 -1.39 8.96
N PHE A 71 -1.81 -1.91 7.75
CA PHE A 71 -1.19 -3.23 7.55
C PHE A 71 0.21 -3.18 6.96
N VAL A 72 0.54 -2.15 6.17
CA VAL A 72 1.81 -2.10 5.44
C VAL A 72 2.83 -1.24 6.18
N GLU A 73 2.50 0.02 6.49
CA GLU A 73 3.44 0.99 7.07
C GLU A 73 4.16 0.51 8.35
N PRO A 74 3.49 -0.15 9.32
CA PRO A 74 4.15 -0.61 10.55
C PRO A 74 5.27 -1.63 10.31
N ASN A 75 5.25 -2.30 9.15
CA ASN A 75 6.23 -3.32 8.78
C ASN A 75 7.43 -2.76 8.00
N LEU A 76 7.36 -1.52 7.51
CA LEU A 76 8.39 -0.90 6.67
C LEU A 76 9.49 -0.21 7.50
N ILE A 77 10.26 -0.99 8.26
CA ILE A 77 11.31 -0.47 9.15
C ILE A 77 12.58 -0.06 8.37
N GLN A 78 13.02 -0.87 7.41
CA GLN A 78 14.18 -0.55 6.57
C GLN A 78 13.76 0.30 5.37
N PRO A 79 14.68 1.11 4.79
CA PRO A 79 14.39 1.88 3.59
C PRO A 79 13.82 0.98 2.48
N THR A 80 12.59 1.25 2.09
CA THR A 80 11.82 0.44 1.15
C THR A 80 11.07 1.35 0.20
N PHE A 81 11.13 1.06 -1.10
CA PHE A 81 10.30 1.70 -2.10
C PHE A 81 9.00 0.91 -2.26
N LEU A 82 7.87 1.51 -1.88
CA LEU A 82 6.54 1.00 -2.18
C LEU A 82 6.11 1.54 -3.56
N LEU A 83 5.73 0.64 -4.47
CA LEU A 83 5.49 0.94 -5.88
C LEU A 83 4.06 0.55 -6.30
N ASP A 84 3.66 0.92 -7.51
CA ASP A 84 2.40 0.52 -8.15
C ASP A 84 1.14 1.04 -7.46
N TYR A 85 1.16 2.30 -7.02
CA TYR A 85 -0.04 2.97 -6.50
C TYR A 85 -1.15 3.03 -7.58
N PRO A 86 -2.44 2.84 -7.19
CA PRO A 86 -3.57 3.00 -8.09
C PRO A 86 -3.58 4.40 -8.71
N VAL A 87 -3.93 4.50 -9.99
CA VAL A 87 -3.99 5.77 -10.72
C VAL A 87 -4.92 6.77 -10.01
N GLU A 88 -6.05 6.29 -9.48
CA GLU A 88 -7.01 7.10 -8.72
C GLU A 88 -6.42 7.74 -7.45
N MET A 89 -5.43 7.10 -6.81
CA MET A 89 -4.72 7.65 -5.65
C MET A 89 -3.58 8.59 -6.05
N SER A 90 -3.18 8.56 -7.32
CA SER A 90 -2.05 9.31 -7.84
C SER A 90 -2.47 10.19 -9.02
N PRO A 91 -3.43 11.13 -8.82
CA PRO A 91 -4.00 11.94 -9.90
C PRO A 91 -2.97 12.84 -10.61
N LEU A 92 -1.81 13.07 -9.98
CA LEU A 92 -0.69 13.86 -10.52
C LEU A 92 0.52 13.01 -10.95
N ALA A 93 0.49 11.68 -10.76
CA ALA A 93 1.58 10.82 -11.20
C ALA A 93 1.47 10.50 -12.69
N LYS A 94 2.63 10.33 -13.35
CA LYS A 94 2.69 9.91 -14.76
C LYS A 94 2.01 8.56 -14.92
N GLY A 95 0.85 8.51 -15.58
CA GLY A 95 0.12 7.28 -15.82
C GLY A 95 0.99 6.22 -16.52
N MET A 96 0.99 4.99 -16.01
CA MET A 96 1.62 3.86 -16.68
C MET A 96 0.86 3.60 -17.99
N MET A 97 1.41 4.07 -19.10
CA MET A 97 0.88 3.78 -20.44
C MET A 97 1.13 2.30 -20.73
N VAL A 98 0.10 1.46 -20.56
CA VAL A 98 0.14 0.08 -21.05
C VAL A 98 0.13 0.16 -22.58
N SER A 99 1.30 -0.01 -23.21
CA SER A 99 1.38 -0.25 -24.65
C SER A 99 0.77 -1.62 -24.92
N ASN A 100 -0.49 -1.66 -25.31
CA ASN A 100 -1.04 -2.83 -25.98
C ASN A 100 -0.43 -2.89 -27.38
N LYS A 101 0.60 -3.72 -27.54
CA LYS A 101 1.10 -4.20 -28.83
C LYS A 101 0.82 -5.70 -28.89
N GLY A 102 0.08 -6.13 -29.90
CA GLY A 102 -0.08 -7.54 -30.28
C GLY A 102 -1.53 -7.88 -30.57
#